data_AF-A0A0A8Z7X4-F1
#
_entry.id   AF-A0A0A8Z7X4-F1
#
_cell.length_a   1.000
_cell.length_b   1.000
_cell.length_c   1.000
_cell.angle_alpha   90.00
_cell.angle_beta   90.00
_cell.angle_gamma   90.00
#
_symmetry.space_group_name_H-M   'P 1'
#
loop_
_entity.id
_entity.type
_entity.pdbx_description
1 polymer ?
#
loop_
_entity_poly.entity_id
_entity_poly.type
_entity_poly.pdbx_seq_one_letter_code
_entity_poly.pdbx_strand_id
1 'polypeptide(L)'
;MLKKHTSVIVKNFGIPPDFPCRDLELSSVLGKVLSHLEEKLLKSIVLNACWKGTLNVIASVLNPDVLNGFSLELPQVCNKHMLWINEVFQVDPLEEARKLYGDLENS
;
A
#
# COMPACT_ATOMS: atom_id res chain seq x y z
N MET A 1 16.69 -17.35 -11.48
CA MET A 1 15.70 -16.74 -12.39
C MET A 1 15.74 -15.22 -12.31
N LEU A 2 15.33 -14.59 -11.21
CA LEU A 2 15.26 -13.12 -11.11
C LEU A 2 16.62 -12.38 -11.19
N LYS A 3 17.75 -13.00 -10.83
CA LYS A 3 19.10 -12.40 -10.90
C LYS A 3 19.49 -11.84 -12.27
N LYS A 4 18.83 -12.27 -13.35
CA LYS A 4 19.07 -11.76 -14.72
C LYS A 4 18.47 -10.36 -14.96
N HIS A 5 17.57 -9.93 -14.08
CA HIS A 5 16.97 -8.60 -14.01
C HIS A 5 17.69 -7.83 -12.91
N THR A 6 18.56 -6.89 -13.29
CA THR A 6 19.34 -6.08 -12.33
C THR A 6 18.45 -5.25 -11.42
N SER A 7 17.30 -4.80 -11.93
CA SER A 7 16.27 -4.08 -11.19
C SER A 7 14.91 -4.32 -11.83
N VAL A 8 13.88 -4.43 -10.99
CA VAL A 8 12.47 -4.59 -11.38
C VAL A 8 11.67 -3.45 -10.75
N ILE A 9 10.90 -2.74 -11.58
CA ILE A 9 9.99 -1.69 -11.14
C ILE A 9 8.60 -2.30 -10.99
N VAL A 10 7.98 -2.01 -9.85
CA VAL A 10 6.62 -2.44 -9.52
C VAL A 10 5.75 -1.18 -9.42
N LYS A 11 4.68 -1.13 -10.22
CA LYS A 11 3.65 -0.10 -10.09
C LYS A 11 2.39 -0.72 -9.50
N ASN A 12 1.83 -0.08 -8.49
CA ASN A 12 0.54 -0.44 -7.89
C ASN A 12 -0.46 0.69 -8.20
N PHE A 13 -1.53 0.39 -8.92
CA PHE A 13 -2.55 1.38 -9.29
C PHE A 13 -3.67 1.57 -8.25
N GLY A 14 -3.53 0.99 -7.06
CA GLY A 14 -4.32 1.41 -5.89
C GLY A 14 -5.78 0.96 -5.89
N ILE A 15 -6.12 -0.17 -6.53
CA ILE A 15 -7.46 -0.76 -6.35
C ILE A 15 -7.63 -1.15 -4.88
N PRO A 16 -8.82 -0.89 -4.28
CA PRO A 16 -9.12 -1.28 -2.90
C PRO A 16 -8.81 -2.76 -2.62
N PRO A 17 -8.41 -3.08 -1.37
CA PRO A 17 -7.88 -4.39 -0.96
C PRO A 17 -8.82 -5.58 -1.20
N ASP A 18 -10.08 -5.30 -1.52
CA ASP A 18 -11.14 -6.27 -1.79
C ASP A 18 -10.96 -6.99 -3.14
N PHE A 19 -10.07 -6.48 -4.01
CA PHE A 19 -9.72 -7.12 -5.27
C PHE A 19 -8.30 -7.68 -5.19
N PRO A 20 -8.07 -8.95 -5.60
CA PRO A 20 -6.70 -9.47 -5.72
C PRO A 20 -5.97 -8.55 -6.69
N CYS A 21 -4.82 -7.98 -6.28
CA CYS A 21 -4.07 -6.94 -7.01
C CYS A 21 -3.65 -7.38 -8.42
N ARG A 22 -4.63 -7.45 -9.34
CA ARG A 22 -4.46 -7.66 -10.78
C ARG A 22 -3.71 -6.51 -11.42
N ASP A 23 -3.62 -5.40 -10.70
CA ASP A 23 -3.08 -4.12 -11.11
C ASP A 23 -1.59 -3.93 -10.79
N LEU A 24 -0.90 -4.96 -10.30
CA LEU A 24 0.56 -4.89 -10.21
C LEU A 24 1.16 -5.02 -11.61
N GLU A 25 1.66 -3.91 -12.14
CA GLU A 25 2.45 -3.91 -13.37
C GLU A 25 3.93 -4.07 -13.03
N LEU A 26 4.56 -5.09 -13.60
CA LEU A 26 5.95 -5.44 -13.37
C LEU A 26 6.76 -5.21 -14.64
N SER A 27 7.85 -4.46 -14.52
CA SER A 27 8.76 -4.20 -15.65
C SER A 27 10.22 -4.31 -15.22
N SER A 28 11.07 -4.78 -16.12
CA SER A 28 12.51 -4.90 -15.88
C SER A 28 13.25 -3.74 -16.52
N VAL A 29 14.15 -3.09 -15.78
CA VAL A 29 14.91 -1.91 -16.22
C VAL A 29 15.76 -2.18 -17.47
N LEU A 30 16.21 -3.42 -17.66
CA LEU A 30 17.05 -3.82 -18.81
C LEU A 30 16.29 -4.21 -20.09
N GLY A 31 14.99 -3.91 -20.21
CA GLY A 31 14.19 -4.27 -21.38
C GLY A 31 13.96 -5.79 -21.56
N LYS A 32 14.46 -6.62 -20.64
CA LYS A 32 14.21 -8.06 -20.60
C LYS A 32 12.79 -8.33 -20.10
N VAL A 33 11.97 -8.98 -20.92
CA VAL A 33 10.61 -9.38 -20.54
C VAL A 33 10.67 -10.39 -19.38
N LEU A 34 9.84 -10.17 -18.36
CA LEU A 34 9.65 -11.12 -17.27
C LEU A 34 8.90 -12.34 -17.79
N SER A 35 9.35 -13.55 -17.45
CA SER A 35 8.54 -14.73 -17.73
C SER A 35 7.29 -14.77 -16.86
N HIS A 36 6.24 -15.46 -17.31
CA HIS A 36 4.99 -15.61 -16.56
C HIS A 36 5.20 -16.12 -15.12
N LEU A 37 6.14 -17.05 -14.92
CA LEU A 37 6.48 -17.57 -13.59
C LEU A 37 7.19 -16.53 -12.71
N GLU A 38 8.10 -15.74 -13.30
CA GLU A 38 8.78 -14.64 -12.58
C GLU A 38 7.78 -13.57 -12.16
N GLU A 39 6.86 -13.20 -13.05
CA GLU A 39 5.80 -12.25 -12.79
C GLU A 39 4.87 -12.75 -11.66
N LYS A 40 4.41 -14.01 -11.74
CA LYS A 40 3.54 -14.61 -10.72
C LYS A 40 4.22 -14.69 -9.35
N LEU A 41 5.50 -15.08 -9.31
CA LEU A 41 6.28 -15.13 -8.08
C LEU A 41 6.44 -13.74 -7.45
N LEU A 42 6.81 -12.73 -8.23
CA LEU A 42 6.99 -11.36 -7.76
C LEU A 42 5.67 -10.76 -7.25
N LYS A 43 4.56 -10.95 -7.99
CA LYS A 43 3.23 -10.55 -7.51
C LYS A 43 2.90 -11.20 -6.18
N SER A 44 3.14 -12.50 -6.03
CA SER A 44 2.90 -13.20 -4.76
C SER A 44 3.77 -12.69 -3.61
N ILE A 45 5.05 -12.37 -3.84
CA ILE A 45 5.94 -11.83 -2.81
C ILE A 45 5.45 -10.44 -2.36
N VAL A 46 5.17 -9.55 -3.31
CA VAL A 46 4.70 -8.18 -3.03
C VAL A 46 3.37 -8.23 -2.27
N LEU A 47 2.43 -9.04 -2.75
CA LEU A 47 1.14 -9.24 -2.08
C LEU A 47 1.29 -9.73 -0.65
N ASN A 48 2.10 -10.77 -0.43
CA ASN A 48 2.31 -11.31 0.91
C ASN A 48 3.08 -10.35 1.83
N ALA A 49 3.94 -9.50 1.29
CA ALA A 49 4.64 -8.47 2.06
C ALA A 49 3.71 -7.31 2.44
N CYS A 50 2.80 -6.90 1.54
CA CYS A 50 1.85 -5.81 1.77
C CYS A 50 0.63 -6.23 2.59
N TRP A 51 0.20 -7.49 2.53
CA TRP A 51 -0.97 -8.00 3.24
C TRP A 51 -0.70 -8.32 4.71
N LYS A 52 0.57 -8.44 5.12
CA LYS A 52 0.88 -8.97 6.44
C LYS A 52 0.78 -7.88 7.52
N GLY A 53 -0.37 -7.87 8.19
CA GLY A 53 -0.57 -7.18 9.46
C GLY A 53 -1.61 -6.06 9.39
N THR A 54 -2.24 -5.81 10.53
CA THR A 54 -3.06 -4.61 10.70
C THR A 54 -2.12 -3.44 10.96
N LEU A 55 -2.35 -2.34 10.25
CA LEU A 55 -1.60 -1.09 10.45
C LEU A 55 -2.53 -0.08 11.10
N ASN A 56 -2.05 0.61 12.12
CA ASN A 56 -2.67 1.85 12.56
C ASN A 56 -2.06 2.98 11.75
N VAL A 57 -2.91 3.86 11.24
CA VAL A 57 -2.49 5.00 10.42
C VAL A 57 -3.01 6.26 11.09
N ILE A 58 -2.08 7.09 11.56
CA ILE A 58 -2.40 8.43 12.06
C ILE A 58 -2.22 9.39 10.90
N ALA A 59 -3.29 10.06 10.51
CA ALA A 59 -3.29 10.99 9.40
C ALA A 59 -4.01 12.29 9.75
N SER A 60 -3.55 13.37 9.14
CA SER A 60 -4.23 14.67 9.16
C SER A 60 -4.93 14.90 7.83
N VAL A 61 -6.10 15.54 7.87
CA VAL A 61 -6.77 15.97 6.64
C VAL A 61 -5.93 17.05 5.99
N LEU A 62 -5.48 16.79 4.76
CA LEU A 62 -4.73 17.76 3.98
C LEU A 62 -5.74 18.75 3.41
N ASN A 63 -5.53 20.05 3.67
CA ASN A 63 -6.33 21.08 3.03
C ASN A 63 -5.96 21.12 1.52
N PRO A 64 -6.90 20.87 0.60
CA PRO A 64 -6.63 20.90 -0.84
C PRO A 64 -6.03 22.23 -1.32
N ASP A 65 -6.27 23.34 -0.62
CA ASP A 65 -5.68 24.65 -0.95
C ASP A 65 -4.14 24.66 -0.88
N VAL A 66 -3.54 23.80 -0.05
CA VAL A 66 -2.08 23.66 0.09
C VAL A 66 -1.45 23.06 -1.18
N LEU A 67 -2.25 22.34 -1.98
CA LEU A 67 -1.80 21.65 -3.18
C LEU A 67 -2.05 22.42 -4.48
N ASN A 68 -2.69 23.59 -4.44
CA ASN A 68 -2.95 24.40 -5.63
C ASN A 68 -1.68 24.80 -6.42
N GLY A 69 -0.48 24.62 -5.86
CA GLY A 69 0.80 24.81 -6.55
C GLY A 69 1.41 23.53 -7.17
N PHE A 70 0.84 22.35 -6.88
CA PHE A 70 1.32 21.06 -7.37
C PHE A 70 0.31 20.49 -8.34
N SER A 71 0.63 20.52 -9.64
CA SER A 71 -0.14 19.84 -10.69
C SER A 71 0.03 18.32 -10.56
N LEU A 72 -0.55 17.71 -9.53
CA LEU A 72 -0.72 16.26 -9.49
C LEU A 72 -2.04 15.92 -10.18
N GLU A 73 -1.95 15.25 -11.32
CA GLU A 73 -3.08 14.53 -11.92
C GLU A 73 -3.45 13.38 -10.97
N LEU A 74 -4.28 13.68 -9.96
CA LEU A 74 -4.75 12.68 -9.01
C LEU A 74 -5.81 11.79 -9.67
N PRO A 75 -5.72 10.46 -9.54
CA PRO A 75 -6.75 9.55 -10.05
C PRO A 75 -8.12 9.90 -9.47
N GLN A 76 -9.17 9.88 -10.30
CA GLN A 76 -10.56 10.21 -9.93
C GLN A 76 -11.16 9.31 -8.82
N VAL A 77 -10.43 8.28 -8.37
CA VAL A 77 -10.82 7.34 -7.31
C VAL A 77 -10.09 7.66 -5.99
N CYS A 78 -9.61 8.89 -5.79
CA CYS A 78 -9.19 9.31 -4.48
C CYS A 78 -10.42 9.65 -3.64
N ASN A 79 -10.61 8.90 -2.54
CA ASN A 79 -11.56 9.27 -1.49
C ASN A 79 -11.48 10.78 -1.23
N LYS A 80 -12.66 11.41 -1.09
CA LYS A 80 -12.90 12.87 -1.09
C LYS A 80 -12.06 13.70 -0.11
N HIS A 81 -11.29 13.05 0.77
CA HIS A 81 -10.35 13.65 1.69
C HIS A 81 -8.94 13.13 1.40
N MET A 82 -8.09 14.03 0.92
CA MET A 82 -6.67 13.76 0.80
C MET A 82 -6.08 13.76 2.21
N LEU A 83 -5.45 12.66 2.61
CA LEU A 83 -4.90 12.48 3.95
C LEU A 83 -3.38 12.58 3.90
N TRP A 84 -2.82 13.42 4.77
CA TRP A 84 -1.39 13.44 5.04
C TRP A 84 -1.08 12.44 6.14
N ILE A 85 -0.33 11.40 5.80
CA ILE A 85 0.03 10.34 6.74
C ILE A 85 1.17 10.86 7.62
N ASN A 86 0.91 10.98 8.92
CA ASN A 86 1.91 11.39 9.90
C ASN A 86 2.70 10.19 10.40
N GLU A 87 2.00 9.11 10.75
CA GLU A 87 2.60 7.92 11.35
C GLU A 87 1.89 6.64 10.86
N VAL A 88 2.69 5.59 10.68
CA VAL A 88 2.22 4.24 10.35
C VAL A 88 2.97 3.26 11.22
N PHE A 89 2.25 2.40 11.92
CA PHE A 89 2.86 1.33 12.70
C PHE A 89 2.01 0.06 12.65
N GLN A 90 2.70 -1.08 12.76
CA GLN A 90 2.06 -2.38 12.81
C GLN A 90 1.46 -2.62 14.19
N VAL A 91 0.27 -3.21 14.20
CA VAL A 91 -0.46 -3.54 15.43
C VAL A 91 -0.80 -5.02 15.43
N ASP A 92 -0.73 -5.64 16.61
CA ASP A 92 -1.39 -6.91 16.87
C ASP A 92 -2.88 -6.63 17.20
N PRO A 93 -3.82 -7.07 16.36
CA PRO A 93 -5.24 -6.82 16.59
C PRO A 93 -5.75 -7.34 17.94
N LEU A 94 -5.19 -8.43 18.45
CA LEU A 94 -5.59 -9.01 19.73
C LEU A 94 -5.08 -8.19 20.91
N GLU A 95 -3.87 -7.64 20.80
CA GLU A 95 -3.32 -6.74 21.82
C GLU A 95 -4.11 -5.44 21.87
N GLU A 96 -4.42 -4.85 20.72
CA GLU A 96 -5.20 -3.61 20.63
C GLU A 96 -6.62 -3.81 21.18
N ALA A 97 -7.27 -4.93 20.84
CA ALA A 97 -8.59 -5.27 21.37
C ALA A 97 -8.60 -5.42 22.90
N ARG A 98 -7.55 -6.04 23.48
CA ARG A 98 -7.41 -6.16 24.94
C ARG A 98 -7.20 -4.80 25.60
N LYS A 99 -6.39 -3.93 25.00
CA LYS A 99 -6.16 -2.57 25.50
C LYS A 99 -7.46 -1.77 25.54
N LEU A 100 -8.20 -1.77 24.42
CA LEU A 100 -9.50 -1.09 24.32
C LEU A 100 -10.52 -1.64 25.34
N TYR A 101 -10.54 -2.95 25.57
CA TYR A 101 -11.41 -3.54 26.59
C TYR A 101 -11.03 -3.09 28.00
N GLY A 102 -9.72 -3.04 28.30
CA GLY A 102 -9.22 -2.52 29.59
C GLY A 102 -9.54 -1.04 29.79
N ASP A 103 -9.44 -0.22 28.75
CA ASP A 103 -9.81 1.21 28.82
C ASP A 103 -11.31 1.39 29.09
N LEU A 104 -12.16 0.52 28.55
CA LEU A 104 -13.61 0.52 28.78
C LEU A 104 -14.01 0.08 30.20
N GLU A 105 -13.31 -0.89 30.78
CA GLU A 105 -13.57 -1.31 32.17
C GLU A 105 -13.13 -0.28 33.22
N ASN A 106 -12.16 0.58 32.87
CA ASN A 106 -11.62 1.61 33.76
C ASN A 106 -12.24 3.01 33.54
N SER A 107 -13.25 3.13 32.66
CA SER A 107 -13.99 4.37 32.38
C SER A 107 -15.32 4.44 33.12
#